data_AF-J2K8K2-F1
#
_entry.id   AF-J2K8K2-F1
#
_cell.length_a   1.000
_cell.length_b   1.000
_cell.length_c   1.000
_cell.angle_alpha   90.00
_cell.angle_beta   90.00
_cell.angle_gamma   90.00
#
_symmetry.space_group_name_H-M   'P 1'
#
loop_
_entity.id
_entity.type
_entity.pdbx_description
1 polymer ?
#
loop_
_entity_poly.entity_id
_entity_poly.type
_entity_poly.pdbx_seq_one_letter_code
_entity_poly.pdbx_strand_id
1 'polypeptide(L)'
;MPENSNDPIDLAAHRERRARQQKLRAAAQASYGADASAQPGPDEVPCIRCKEPVFGYALRCPHCGVHFSGRAEDFAPKEGLSRRAKAIVALVAVALLLAGLSDDIAALWWRMK
;
A
#
# COMPACT_ATOMS: atom_id res chain seq x y z
N MET A 1 56.59 -1.44 -21.55
CA MET A 1 56.64 -2.61 -20.64
C MET A 1 56.31 -2.09 -19.24
N PRO A 2 55.22 -2.53 -18.59
CA PRO A 2 54.85 -2.07 -17.27
C PRO A 2 55.64 -2.88 -16.24
N GLU A 3 56.71 -2.30 -15.67
CA GLU A 3 57.52 -2.97 -14.66
C GLU A 3 57.28 -2.38 -13.26
N ASN A 4 56.88 -3.27 -12.34
CA ASN A 4 56.86 -3.17 -10.88
C ASN A 4 55.90 -2.13 -10.27
N SER A 5 54.75 -2.46 -9.67
CA SER A 5 54.28 -3.69 -8.98
C SER A 5 55.11 -4.15 -7.78
N ASN A 6 55.86 -3.25 -7.13
CA ASN A 6 56.53 -3.53 -5.85
C ASN A 6 56.65 -2.30 -4.92
N ASP A 7 55.76 -1.32 -5.05
CA ASP A 7 55.61 -0.34 -3.97
C ASP A 7 54.92 -1.03 -2.78
N PRO A 8 55.50 -0.97 -1.56
CA PRO A 8 54.83 -1.52 -0.39
C PRO A 8 53.47 -0.83 -0.26
N ILE A 9 52.40 -1.63 -0.26
CA ILE A 9 51.04 -1.12 -0.11
C ILE A 9 51.01 -0.31 1.17
N ASP A 10 50.79 1.01 1.05
CA ASP A 10 50.63 1.87 2.21
C ASP A 10 49.29 1.56 2.89
N LEU A 11 49.38 0.68 3.89
CA LEU A 11 48.27 0.24 4.72
C LEU A 11 47.64 1.40 5.48
N ALA A 12 48.39 2.46 5.80
CA ALA A 12 47.86 3.65 6.48
C ALA A 12 46.95 4.44 5.54
N ALA A 13 47.41 4.74 4.32
CA ALA A 13 46.59 5.39 3.30
C ALA A 13 45.35 4.56 2.92
N HIS A 14 45.45 3.22 2.94
CA HIS A 14 44.30 2.35 2.68
C HIS A 14 43.26 2.39 3.81
N ARG A 15 43.70 2.41 5.08
CA ARG A 15 42.81 2.56 6.25
C ARG A 15 42.06 3.88 6.22
N GLU A 16 42.74 4.98 5.88
CA GLU A 16 42.11 6.30 5.77
C GLU A 16 41.05 6.35 4.66
N ARG A 17 41.34 5.79 3.48
CA ARG A 17 40.37 5.69 2.39
C ARG A 17 39.13 4.91 2.81
N ARG A 18 39.31 3.78 3.51
CA ARG A 18 38.20 2.97 4.01
C ARG A 18 37.38 3.71 5.06
N ALA A 19 38.02 4.43 5.98
CA ALA A 19 37.33 5.24 6.99
C ALA A 19 36.48 6.36 6.37
N ARG A 20 36.99 7.03 5.32
CA ARG A 20 36.22 8.03 4.56
C ARG A 20 35.02 7.41 3.85
N GLN A 21 35.20 6.28 3.18
CA GLN A 21 34.10 5.57 2.52
C GLN A 21 33.04 5.07 3.52
N GLN A 22 33.46 4.57 4.69
CA GLN A 22 32.54 4.16 5.75
C GLN A 22 31.74 5.35 6.29
N LYS A 23 32.38 6.51 6.52
CA LYS A 23 31.67 7.73 6.93
C LYS A 23 30.66 8.20 5.89
N LEU A 24 31.02 8.18 4.60
CA LEU A 24 30.11 8.54 3.51
C LEU A 24 28.92 7.56 3.42
N ARG A 25 29.18 6.25 3.56
CA ARG A 25 28.11 5.25 3.59
C ARG A 25 27.21 5.39 4.81
N ALA A 26 27.78 5.66 5.99
CA ALA A 26 27.01 5.89 7.20
C ALA A 26 26.17 7.17 7.10
N ALA A 27 26.70 8.23 6.50
CA ALA A 27 25.95 9.46 6.24
C ALA A 27 24.82 9.24 5.22
N ALA A 28 25.08 8.49 4.14
CA ALA A 28 24.05 8.12 3.15
C ALA A 28 22.97 7.20 3.75
N GLN A 29 23.35 6.27 4.64
CA GLN A 29 22.40 5.44 5.39
C GLN A 29 21.61 6.25 6.41
N ALA A 30 22.23 7.23 7.07
CA ALA A 30 21.54 8.12 8.00
C ALA A 30 20.53 9.02 7.27
N SER A 31 20.87 9.52 6.07
CA SER A 31 19.89 10.25 5.23
C SER A 31 18.77 9.35 4.74
N TYR A 32 19.08 8.12 4.31
CA TYR A 32 18.06 7.17 3.83
C TYR A 32 17.18 6.62 4.98
N GLY A 33 17.74 6.46 6.17
CA GLY A 33 17.05 5.98 7.37
C GLY A 33 16.20 7.03 8.07
N ALA A 34 16.54 8.32 7.94
CA ALA A 34 15.73 9.42 8.47
C ALA A 34 14.41 9.56 7.69
N ASP A 35 14.42 9.29 6.39
CA ASP A 35 13.20 9.29 5.56
C ASP A 35 12.38 7.99 5.71
N ALA A 36 13.03 6.88 6.09
CA ALA A 36 12.38 5.56 6.20
C ALA A 36 11.74 5.26 7.57
N SER A 37 11.96 6.09 8.60
CA SER A 37 11.72 5.66 9.99
C SER A 37 10.76 6.52 10.83
N ALA A 38 9.99 7.45 10.26
CA ALA A 38 9.15 8.32 11.11
C ALA A 38 7.84 8.86 10.50
N GLN A 39 7.18 8.14 9.59
CA GLN A 39 5.73 8.29 9.40
C GLN A 39 5.08 6.93 9.11
N PRO A 40 3.98 6.55 9.79
CA PRO A 40 3.08 5.54 9.23
C PRO A 40 2.44 6.20 8.00
N GLY A 41 3.08 6.03 6.85
CA GLY A 41 2.55 6.50 5.59
C GLY A 41 1.18 5.84 5.35
N PRO A 42 0.20 6.54 4.78
CA PRO A 42 -1.19 6.10 4.60
C PRO A 42 -1.40 4.90 3.66
N ASP A 43 -0.34 4.17 3.34
CA ASP A 43 -0.30 3.13 2.32
C ASP A 43 -0.14 1.72 2.92
N GLU A 44 -0.24 1.56 4.24
CA GLU A 44 -0.27 0.23 4.85
C GLU A 44 -1.61 -0.45 4.53
N VAL A 45 -1.53 -1.53 3.77
CA VAL A 45 -2.68 -2.33 3.35
C VAL A 45 -2.62 -3.74 3.96
N PRO A 46 -3.76 -4.31 4.37
CA PRO A 46 -3.75 -5.62 4.97
C PRO A 46 -3.43 -6.69 3.92
N CYS A 47 -2.49 -7.57 4.23
CA CYS A 47 -2.12 -8.69 3.36
C CYS A 47 -3.33 -9.62 3.11
N ILE A 48 -3.57 -9.99 1.85
CA ILE A 48 -4.66 -10.91 1.46
C ILE A 48 -4.60 -12.28 2.16
N ARG A 49 -3.41 -12.76 2.56
CA ARG A 49 -3.24 -14.06 3.21
C ARG A 49 -3.23 -13.97 4.74
N CYS A 50 -2.32 -13.19 5.32
CA CYS A 50 -2.13 -13.15 6.77
C CYS A 50 -2.85 -12.00 7.46
N LYS A 51 -3.43 -11.05 6.71
CA LYS A 51 -4.11 -9.84 7.21
C LYS A 51 -3.24 -8.86 7.98
N GLU A 52 -1.97 -9.18 8.19
CA GLU A 52 -0.97 -8.27 8.76
C GLU A 52 -0.80 -7.03 7.86
N PRO A 53 -0.61 -5.83 8.43
CA PRO A 53 -0.31 -4.63 7.67
C PRO A 53 0.98 -4.80 6.87
N VAL A 54 0.93 -4.46 5.59
CA VAL A 54 2.08 -4.47 4.67
C VAL A 54 2.06 -3.18 3.87
N PHE A 55 3.23 -2.64 3.56
CA PHE A 55 3.34 -1.47 2.69
C PHE A 55 2.70 -1.73 1.32
N GLY A 56 1.89 -0.79 0.85
CA GLY A 56 1.14 -0.86 -0.41
C GLY A 56 2.02 -1.09 -1.64
N TYR A 57 3.25 -0.59 -1.65
CA TYR A 57 4.21 -0.82 -2.73
C TYR A 57 4.96 -2.16 -2.64
N ALA A 58 4.77 -2.95 -1.58
CA ALA A 58 5.51 -4.19 -1.40
C ALA A 58 5.08 -5.26 -2.41
N LEU A 59 6.07 -5.84 -3.10
CA LEU A 59 5.88 -6.98 -4.01
C LEU A 59 5.79 -8.32 -3.27
N ARG A 60 6.23 -8.34 -2.00
CA ARG A 60 6.22 -9.53 -1.14
C ARG A 60 5.82 -9.16 0.28
N CYS A 61 4.95 -9.97 0.88
CA CYS A 61 4.62 -9.82 2.30
C CYS A 61 5.81 -10.24 3.19
N PRO A 62 6.28 -9.39 4.12
CA PRO A 62 7.37 -9.75 5.05
C PRO A 62 6.95 -10.78 6.10
N HIS A 63 5.64 -10.93 6.37
CA HIS A 63 5.14 -11.82 7.42
C HIS A 63 4.86 -13.23 6.91
N CYS A 64 4.16 -13.37 5.77
CA CYS A 64 3.77 -14.69 5.23
C CYS A 64 4.52 -15.10 3.95
N GLY A 65 5.36 -14.22 3.40
CA GLY A 65 6.21 -14.52 2.25
C GLY A 65 5.48 -14.61 0.90
N VAL A 66 4.17 -14.31 0.84
CA VAL A 66 3.40 -14.32 -0.41
C VAL A 66 3.94 -13.24 -1.36
N HIS A 67 4.09 -13.61 -2.62
CA HIS A 67 4.42 -12.68 -3.71
C HIS A 67 3.13 -12.18 -4.35
N PHE A 68 3.05 -10.88 -4.57
CA PHE A 68 1.96 -10.24 -5.32
C PHE A 68 2.38 -10.11 -6.79
N SER A 69 1.46 -10.32 -7.73
CA SER A 69 1.70 -10.11 -9.17
C SER A 69 1.68 -8.63 -9.57
N GLY A 70 1.71 -7.73 -8.59
CA GLY A 70 1.57 -6.28 -8.67
C GLY A 70 1.88 -5.67 -7.31
N ARG A 71 1.45 -4.44 -7.05
CA ARG A 71 1.68 -3.81 -5.73
C ARG A 71 0.66 -4.35 -4.72
N ALA A 72 1.05 -4.48 -3.45
CA ALA A 72 0.15 -4.98 -2.40
C ALA A 72 -1.15 -4.17 -2.30
N GLU A 73 -1.12 -2.87 -2.61
CA GLU A 73 -2.29 -1.99 -2.65
C GLU A 73 -3.36 -2.44 -3.65
N ASP A 74 -2.98 -3.07 -4.76
CA ASP A 74 -3.91 -3.56 -5.78
C ASP A 74 -4.75 -4.74 -5.28
N PHE A 75 -4.22 -5.46 -4.28
CA PHE A 75 -4.82 -6.63 -3.66
C PHE A 75 -5.41 -6.33 -2.28
N ALA A 76 -5.27 -5.09 -1.82
CA ALA A 76 -5.88 -4.65 -0.59
C ALA A 76 -7.41 -4.77 -0.71
N PRO A 77 -8.10 -5.34 0.30
CA PRO A 77 -9.55 -5.30 0.34
C PRO A 77 -9.96 -3.83 0.46
N LYS A 78 -10.33 -3.22 -0.67
CA LYS A 78 -10.95 -1.89 -0.70
C LYS A 78 -12.17 -1.99 0.20
N GLU A 79 -12.19 -1.19 1.26
CA GLU A 79 -13.28 -1.17 2.22
C GLU A 79 -14.59 -1.01 1.45
N GLY A 80 -15.33 -2.12 1.30
CA GLY A 80 -16.59 -2.10 0.57
C GLY A 80 -17.54 -1.12 1.26
N LEU A 81 -18.45 -0.51 0.48
CA LEU A 81 -19.40 0.50 0.97
C LEU A 81 -19.84 0.20 2.41
N SER A 82 -19.69 1.21 3.28
CA SER A 82 -20.01 1.09 4.70
C SER A 82 -21.40 0.46 4.88
N ARG A 83 -21.60 -0.33 5.94
CA ARG A 83 -22.91 -0.97 6.22
C ARG A 83 -24.06 0.04 6.21
N ARG A 84 -23.78 1.28 6.64
CA ARG A 84 -24.71 2.41 6.60
C ARG A 84 -25.05 2.81 5.16
N ALA A 85 -24.06 2.95 4.28
CA ALA A 85 -24.30 3.26 2.88
C ALA A 85 -25.14 2.15 2.19
N LYS A 86 -24.85 0.88 2.47
CA LYS A 86 -25.67 -0.24 1.98
C LYS A 86 -27.12 -0.16 2.50
N ALA A 87 -27.31 0.15 3.78
CA ALA A 87 -28.64 0.31 4.37
C ALA A 87 -29.41 1.49 3.75
N ILE A 88 -28.74 2.62 3.52
CA ILE A 88 -29.36 3.79 2.85
C ILE A 88 -29.77 3.41 1.43
N VAL A 89 -28.90 2.78 0.64
CA VAL A 89 -29.23 2.34 -0.73
C VAL A 89 -30.42 1.38 -0.72
N ALA A 90 -30.46 0.43 0.21
CA ALA A 90 -31.58 -0.49 0.34
C ALA A 90 -32.89 0.23 0.70
N LEU A 91 -32.86 1.17 1.66
CA LEU A 91 -34.04 1.95 2.04
C LEU A 91 -34.56 2.82 0.89
N VAL A 92 -33.66 3.46 0.13
CA VAL A 92 -34.03 4.25 -1.05
C VAL A 92 -34.67 3.36 -2.12
N ALA A 93 -34.09 2.19 -2.39
CA ALA A 93 -34.66 1.23 -3.35
C ALA A 93 -36.07 0.76 -2.92
N VAL A 94 -36.26 0.44 -1.63
CA VAL A 94 -37.57 0.06 -1.09
C VAL A 94 -38.58 1.21 -1.19
N ALA A 95 -38.17 2.44 -0.88
CA ALA A 95 -39.04 3.61 -0.98
C ALA A 95 -39.49 3.86 -2.43
N LEU A 96 -38.59 3.73 -3.40
CA LEU A 96 -38.93 3.86 -4.83
C LEU A 96 -39.85 2.74 -5.32
N LEU A 97 -39.63 1.51 -4.87
CA LEU A 97 -40.53 0.38 -5.14
C LEU A 97 -41.93 0.64 -4.58
N LEU A 98 -42.04 1.12 -3.35
CA LEU A 98 -43.32 1.44 -2.73
C LEU A 98 -44.02 2.61 -3.43
N ALA A 99 -43.28 3.65 -3.80
CA ALA A 99 -43.82 4.79 -4.56
C ALA A 99 -44.32 4.34 -5.95
N GLY A 100 -43.50 3.60 -6.71
CA GLY A 100 -43.91 3.07 -8.00
C GLY A 100 -45.11 2.12 -7.91
N LEU A 101 -45.16 1.26 -6.89
CA LEU A 101 -46.31 0.39 -6.65
C LEU A 101 -47.57 1.20 -6.30
N SER A 102 -47.43 2.31 -5.58
CA SER A 102 -48.56 3.19 -5.27
C SER A 102 -49.11 3.93 -6.49
N ASP A 103 -48.23 4.33 -7.42
CA ASP A 103 -48.63 4.94 -8.70
C ASP A 103 -49.37 3.94 -9.59
N ASP A 104 -48.93 2.67 -9.64
CA ASP A 104 -49.62 1.60 -10.39
C ASP A 104 -51.01 1.29 -9.82
N ILE A 105 -51.15 1.25 -8.48
CA ILE A 105 -52.45 1.03 -7.83
C ILE A 105 -53.39 2.21 -8.11
N ALA A 106 -52.89 3.45 -8.03
CA ALA A 106 -53.68 4.64 -8.35
C ALA A 106 -54.14 4.62 -9.82
N ALA A 107 -53.26 4.25 -10.74
CA ALA A 107 -53.59 4.13 -12.16
C ALA A 107 -54.66 3.05 -12.44
N LEU A 108 -54.59 1.90 -11.75
CA LEU A 108 -55.61 0.84 -11.87
C LEU A 108 -56.97 1.27 -11.33
N TRP A 109 -57.01 2.04 -10.24
CA TRP A 109 -58.25 2.56 -9.66
C TRP A 109 -58.96 3.56 -10.58
N TRP A 110 -58.20 4.44 -11.24
CA TRP A 110 -58.75 5.37 -12.25
C TRP A 110 -59.26 4.65 -13.51
N ARG A 111 -58.69 3.50 -13.86
CA ARG A 111 -59.10 2.73 -15.04
C ARG A 111 -60.37 1.89 -14.82
N MET A 112 -60.76 1.64 -13.57
CA MET A 112 -61.98 0.92 -13.20
C MET A 112 -63.18 1.83 -12.90
N LYS A 113 -62.98 3.16 -12.94
CA LYS A 113 -64.03 4.16 -12.79
C LYS A 113 -64.65 4.52 -14.14
#